data_AF-A0A2E0ZP23-F1
#
_entry.id   AF-A0A2E0ZP23-F1
#
_cell.length_a   1.000
_cell.length_b   1.000
_cell.length_c   1.000
_cell.angle_alpha   90.00
_cell.angle_beta   90.00
_cell.angle_gamma   90.00
#
_symmetry.space_group_name_H-M   'P 1'
#
loop_
_entity.id
_entity.type
_entity.pdbx_description
1 polymer ?
#
loop_
_entity_poly.entity_id
_entity_poly.type
_entity_poly.pdbx_seq_one_letter_code
_entity_poly.pdbx_strand_id
1 'polypeptide(L)'
;MWITIHIVVEVDAMKTIQMTIDETLLQRVDQTVEDLQTTRSAFIRLALEQALRQYHVRRLEERDEIGYTAVPATASDIEEWETEQEWGDEWNGEK
;
A
#
# COMPACT_ATOMS: atom_id res chain seq x y z
N MET A 1 -45.22 -4.96 22.95
CA MET A 1 -44.30 -3.81 22.83
C MET A 1 -43.00 -4.34 22.24
N TRP A 2 -42.81 -4.21 20.93
CA TRP A 2 -41.60 -4.65 20.24
C TRP A 2 -40.83 -3.39 19.84
N ILE A 3 -39.60 -3.28 20.30
CA ILE A 3 -38.70 -2.17 19.98
C ILE A 3 -37.94 -2.57 18.72
N THR A 4 -38.20 -1.88 17.61
CA THR A 4 -37.40 -1.99 16.39
C THR A 4 -36.05 -1.32 16.65
N ILE A 5 -34.97 -2.11 16.69
CA ILE A 5 -33.61 -1.58 16.71
C ILE A 5 -33.24 -1.20 15.28
N HIS A 6 -33.11 0.09 15.01
CA HIS A 6 -32.48 0.58 13.79
C HIS A 6 -30.96 0.48 13.95
N ILE A 7 -30.35 -0.54 13.34
CA ILE A 7 -28.90 -0.56 13.12
C ILE A 7 -28.64 0.36 11.94
N VAL A 8 -28.09 1.54 12.19
CA VAL A 8 -27.53 2.39 11.13
C VAL A 8 -26.14 1.83 10.82
N VAL A 9 -26.05 1.03 9.77
CA VAL A 9 -24.76 0.72 9.14
C VAL A 9 -24.45 1.91 8.23
N GLU A 10 -23.62 2.84 8.68
CA GLU A 10 -23.08 3.90 7.84
C GLU A 10 -22.06 3.28 6.88
N VAL A 11 -22.57 2.78 5.75
CA VAL A 11 -21.74 2.42 4.60
C VAL A 11 -21.30 3.75 3.99
N ASP A 12 -20.02 4.10 4.12
CA ASP A 12 -19.47 5.35 3.58
C ASP A 12 -19.90 5.50 2.11
N ALA A 13 -20.70 6.52 1.82
CA ALA A 13 -21.39 6.63 0.55
C ALA A 13 -20.41 7.05 -0.55
N MET A 14 -20.39 6.32 -1.67
CA MET A 14 -19.60 6.69 -2.84
C MET A 14 -19.94 8.12 -3.29
N LYS A 15 -18.91 8.97 -3.45
CA LYS A 15 -19.06 10.33 -3.96
C LYS A 15 -18.69 10.40 -5.44
N THR A 16 -19.52 11.04 -6.24
CA THR A 16 -19.23 11.33 -7.65
C THR A 16 -18.36 12.58 -7.75
N ILE A 17 -17.23 12.48 -8.45
CA ILE A 17 -16.33 13.59 -8.75
C ILE A 17 -16.23 13.76 -10.26
N GLN A 18 -15.99 14.99 -10.73
CA GLN A 18 -15.53 15.25 -12.08
C GLN A 18 -14.00 15.30 -12.08
N MET A 19 -13.38 14.66 -13.07
CA MET A 19 -11.93 14.69 -13.26
C MET A 19 -11.60 14.87 -14.73
N THR A 20 -10.48 15.53 -15.01
CA THR A 20 -9.92 15.66 -16.36
C THR A 20 -8.79 14.64 -16.51
N ILE A 21 -8.80 13.91 -17.61
CA ILE A 21 -7.78 12.91 -17.95
C ILE A 21 -7.40 13.08 -19.42
N ASP A 22 -6.14 12.82 -19.74
CA ASP A 22 -5.67 12.82 -21.12
C ASP A 22 -6.37 11.71 -21.93
N GLU A 23 -6.67 11.99 -23.19
CA GLU A 23 -7.40 11.08 -24.08
C GLU A 23 -6.66 9.75 -24.29
N THR A 24 -5.33 9.80 -24.43
CA THR A 24 -4.53 8.57 -24.64
C THR A 24 -4.54 7.70 -23.38
N LEU A 25 -4.56 8.32 -22.21
CA LEU A 25 -4.68 7.60 -20.95
C LEU A 25 -6.09 7.01 -20.79
N LEU A 26 -7.14 7.74 -21.16
CA LEU A 26 -8.51 7.23 -21.12
C LEU A 26 -8.68 5.99 -22.01
N GLN A 27 -8.15 6.00 -23.24
CA GLN A 27 -8.19 4.81 -24.12
C GLN A 27 -7.51 3.59 -23.50
N ARG A 28 -6.37 3.78 -22.82
CA ARG A 28 -5.69 2.68 -22.12
C ARG A 28 -6.49 2.16 -20.94
N VAL A 29 -7.15 3.06 -20.20
CA VAL A 29 -8.08 2.67 -19.13
C VAL A 29 -9.23 1.85 -19.71
N ASP A 30 -9.79 2.26 -20.84
CA ASP A 30 -10.91 1.56 -21.48
C ASP A 30 -10.54 0.15 -21.90
N GLN A 31 -9.43 -0.02 -22.61
CA GLN A 31 -8.95 -1.34 -23.00
C GLN A 31 -8.74 -2.23 -21.78
N THR A 32 -8.12 -1.69 -20.72
CA THR A 32 -7.87 -2.45 -19.49
C THR A 32 -9.17 -2.84 -18.78
N VAL A 33 -10.15 -1.94 -18.77
CA VAL A 33 -11.46 -2.18 -18.14
C VAL A 33 -12.23 -3.26 -18.90
N GLU A 34 -12.14 -3.28 -20.23
CA GLU A 34 -12.69 -4.35 -21.07
C GLU A 34 -11.99 -5.69 -20.79
N ASP A 35 -10.66 -5.73 -20.79
CA ASP A 35 -9.88 -6.95 -20.54
C ASP A 35 -10.17 -7.54 -19.15
N LEU A 36 -10.33 -6.67 -18.15
CA LEU A 36 -10.62 -7.05 -16.76
C LEU A 36 -12.11 -7.22 -16.46
N GLN A 37 -13.00 -6.98 -17.43
CA GLN A 37 -14.46 -7.05 -17.26
C GLN A 37 -14.96 -6.25 -16.03
N THR A 38 -14.47 -5.03 -15.88
CA THR A 38 -14.81 -4.15 -14.74
C THR A 38 -15.44 -2.84 -15.23
N THR A 39 -15.52 -1.82 -14.38
CA THR A 39 -15.94 -0.47 -14.79
C THR A 39 -14.80 0.53 -14.61
N ARG A 40 -14.82 1.64 -15.38
CA ARG A 40 -13.85 2.74 -15.24
C ARG A 40 -13.75 3.22 -13.79
N SER A 41 -14.89 3.42 -13.11
CA SER A 41 -14.90 3.93 -11.74
C SER A 41 -14.35 2.94 -10.72
N ALA A 42 -14.53 1.64 -10.93
CA ALA A 42 -13.90 0.60 -10.10
C ALA A 42 -12.38 0.55 -10.33
N PHE A 43 -11.96 0.55 -11.59
CA PHE A 43 -10.54 0.53 -11.96
C PHE A 43 -9.79 1.77 -11.46
N ILE A 44 -10.33 2.97 -11.72
CA ILE A 44 -9.71 4.23 -11.31
C ILE A 44 -9.62 4.33 -9.78
N ARG A 45 -10.65 3.88 -9.05
CA ARG A 45 -10.62 3.85 -7.59
C ARG A 45 -9.51 2.94 -7.08
N LEU A 46 -9.41 1.73 -7.61
CA LEU A 46 -8.36 0.79 -7.25
C LEU A 46 -6.96 1.37 -7.54
N ALA A 47 -6.79 1.98 -8.70
CA ALA A 47 -5.53 2.62 -9.09
C ALA A 47 -5.16 3.77 -8.14
N LEU A 48 -6.14 4.62 -7.77
CA LEU A 48 -5.93 5.71 -6.83
C LEU A 48 -5.56 5.21 -5.44
N GLU A 49 -6.25 4.18 -4.93
CA GLU A 49 -5.92 3.55 -3.66
C GLU A 49 -4.49 2.97 -3.65
N GLN A 50 -4.08 2.31 -4.74
CA GLN A 50 -2.72 1.79 -4.89
C GLN A 50 -1.68 2.93 -4.91
N ALA A 51 -1.95 4.01 -5.64
CA ALA A 51 -1.06 5.17 -5.70
C ALA A 51 -0.89 5.83 -4.31
N LEU A 52 -1.98 5.96 -3.55
CA LEU A 52 -1.94 6.49 -2.18
C LEU A 52 -1.15 5.59 -1.23
N ARG A 53 -1.31 4.26 -1.33
CA ARG A 53 -0.51 3.30 -0.57
C ARG A 53 0.97 3.40 -0.90
N GLN A 54 1.32 3.44 -2.20
CA GLN A 54 2.71 3.59 -2.64
C GLN A 54 3.32 4.89 -2.14
N TYR A 55 2.57 5.99 -2.21
CA TYR A 55 3.01 7.27 -1.66
C TYR A 55 3.30 7.17 -0.15
N HIS A 56 2.39 6.54 0.62
CA HIS A 56 2.59 6.36 2.05
C HIS A 56 3.85 5.53 2.37
N VAL A 57 4.05 4.41 1.68
CA VAL A 57 5.24 3.56 1.86
C VAL A 57 6.51 4.34 1.57
N ARG A 58 6.58 5.06 0.45
CA ARG A 58 7.76 5.89 0.12
C ARG A 58 8.08 6.91 1.20
N ARG A 59 7.05 7.52 1.80
CA ARG A 59 7.26 8.48 2.91
C ARG A 59 7.80 7.82 4.17
N LEU A 60 7.47 6.55 4.42
CA LEU A 60 8.08 5.79 5.51
C LEU A 60 9.53 5.44 5.18
N GLU A 61 9.80 4.95 3.97
CA GLU A 61 11.16 4.64 3.50
C GLU A 61 12.08 5.87 3.58
N GLU A 62 11.63 7.04 3.09
CA GLU A 62 12.38 8.30 3.19
C GLU A 62 12.68 8.67 4.65
N ARG A 63 11.71 8.47 5.55
CA ARG A 63 11.90 8.75 6.98
C ARG A 63 12.91 7.80 7.60
N ASP A 64 12.83 6.52 7.25
CA ASP A 64 13.71 5.49 7.77
C ASP A 64 15.15 5.71 7.25
N GLU A 65 15.32 6.04 5.97
CA GLU A 65 16.61 6.41 5.37
C GLU A 65 17.25 7.60 6.09
N ILE A 66 16.48 8.67 6.33
CA ILE A 66 16.94 9.82 7.11
C ILE A 66 17.33 9.40 8.53
N GLY A 67 16.52 8.57 9.18
CA GLY A 67 16.77 8.08 10.53
C GLY A 67 18.07 7.28 10.64
N TYR A 68 18.24 6.27 9.79
CA TYR A 68 19.44 5.42 9.78
C TYR A 68 20.69 6.17 9.35
N THR A 69 20.57 7.16 8.47
CA THR A 69 21.71 8.02 8.09
C THR A 69 22.10 8.97 9.23
N ALA A 70 21.12 9.52 9.94
CA ALA A 70 21.36 10.47 11.03
C ALA A 70 21.92 9.78 12.29
N VAL A 71 21.48 8.56 12.58
CA VAL A 71 21.96 7.76 13.71
C VAL A 71 22.29 6.35 13.21
N PRO A 72 23.51 6.13 12.71
CA PRO A 72 23.95 4.81 12.28
C PRO A 72 23.93 3.83 13.46
N ALA A 73 23.52 2.59 13.19
CA ALA A 73 23.58 1.53 14.20
C ALA A 73 25.03 1.27 14.63
N THR A 74 25.22 1.15 15.93
CA THR A 74 26.49 0.75 16.54
C THR A 74 26.56 -0.77 16.67
N ALA A 75 27.75 -1.34 16.82
CA ALA A 75 27.90 -2.79 17.00
C ALA A 75 27.09 -3.33 18.19
N SER A 76 26.99 -2.57 19.28
CA SER A 76 26.18 -2.94 20.45
C SER A 76 24.68 -2.92 20.19
N ASP A 77 24.20 -2.14 19.21
CA ASP A 77 22.77 -2.10 18.87
C ASP A 77 22.31 -3.38 18.16
N ILE A 78 23.25 -4.17 17.62
CA ILE A 78 22.98 -5.36 16.80
C ILE A 78 23.51 -6.64 17.46
N GLU A 79 24.32 -6.53 18.52
CA GLU A 79 24.95 -7.64 19.24
C GLU A 79 23.93 -8.69 19.72
N GLU A 80 22.76 -8.26 20.19
CA GLU A 80 21.68 -9.16 20.63
C GLU A 80 21.12 -10.03 19.48
N TRP A 81 21.16 -9.52 18.24
CA TRP A 81 20.65 -10.22 17.07
C TRP A 81 21.67 -11.14 16.40
N GLU A 82 22.96 -11.06 16.78
CA GLU A 82 24.02 -11.90 16.17
C GLU A 82 23.76 -13.40 16.39
N THR A 83 23.26 -13.78 17.57
CA THR A 83 22.92 -15.17 17.88
C THR A 83 21.67 -15.69 17.16
N GLU A 84 20.85 -14.80 16.62
CA GLU A 84 19.65 -15.16 15.85
C GLU A 84 19.91 -15.31 14.34
N GLN A 85 21.13 -15.00 13.87
CA GLN A 85 21.54 -15.19 12.48
C GLN A 85 21.92 -16.64 12.15
N GLU A 86 21.05 -17.59 12.49
CA GLU A 86 21.19 -19.00 12.14
C GLU A 86 20.04 -19.42 11.21
N TRP A 87 20.25 -19.26 9.89
CA TRP A 87 19.21 -19.45 8.87
C TRP A 87 19.22 -20.87 8.25
N GLY A 88 19.97 -21.80 8.86
CA GLY A 88 20.20 -23.16 8.37
C GLY A 88 21.36 -23.29 7.38
N ASP A 89 21.94 -24.49 7.28
CA ASP A 89 23.18 -24.78 6.52
C ASP A 89 23.10 -24.45 5.03
N GLU A 90 21.89 -24.38 4.46
CA GLU A 90 21.66 -24.02 3.06
C GLU A 90 21.83 -22.50 2.80
N TRP A 91 21.59 -21.66 3.81
CA TRP A 91 21.56 -20.20 3.70
C TRP A 91 22.71 -19.51 4.45
N ASN A 92 23.23 -20.16 5.47
CA ASN A 92 24.46 -19.77 6.13
C ASN A 92 25.63 -20.18 5.22
N GLY A 93 25.98 -19.34 4.24
CA GLY A 93 27.21 -19.51 3.47
C GLY A 93 28.41 -19.71 4.39
N GLU A 94 29.43 -20.46 3.94
CA GLU A 94 30.62 -20.87 4.72
C GLU A 94 31.09 -19.72 5.65
N LYS A 95 30.72 -19.81 6.94
CA LYS A 95 31.08 -18.84 7.98
C LYS A 95 32.60 -18.81 8.17
#